data_AF-A0A973MEN7-F1
#
_entry.id   AF-A0A973MEN7-F1
#
_cell.length_a   1.000
_cell.length_b   1.000
_cell.length_c   1.000
_cell.angle_alpha   90.00
_cell.angle_beta   90.00
_cell.angle_gamma   90.00
#
_symmetry.space_group_name_H-M   'P 1'
#
loop_
_entity.id
_entity.type
_entity.pdbx_description
1 polymer ?
#
loop_
_entity_poly.entity_id
_entity_poly.type
_entity_poly.pdbx_seq_one_letter_code
_entity_poly.pdbx_strand_id
1 'polypeptide(L)'
;MLAFLARRKDATPAMIDAPCTDTDTTANPVEVDNTIARFLTLGGAVVRMYPTRFITRWAGGPPFAAAKPYEVSGYQWTCDGCGSYGREGDTYKDPNYRDKQEARDEANGHADACRAMAAQTS
;
A
#
# COMPACT_ATOMS: atom_id res chain seq x y z
N MET A 1 54.74 -3.99 63.20
CA MET A 1 53.73 -3.86 64.27
C MET A 1 52.36 -3.66 63.63
N LEU A 2 51.36 -4.32 64.21
CA LEU A 2 49.99 -4.55 63.75
C LEU A 2 49.25 -3.30 63.24
N ALA A 3 48.35 -3.48 62.27
CA ALA A 3 46.92 -3.34 62.51
C ALA A 3 46.08 -3.84 61.31
N PHE A 4 45.30 -4.88 61.58
CA PHE A 4 44.12 -5.29 60.82
C PHE A 4 43.06 -4.19 60.86
N LEU A 5 42.46 -3.86 59.72
CA LEU A 5 41.13 -3.25 59.66
C LEU A 5 40.33 -3.89 58.52
N ALA A 6 39.52 -4.88 58.90
CA ALA A 6 38.38 -5.34 58.12
C ALA A 6 37.36 -4.19 57.99
N ARG A 7 36.83 -3.95 56.79
CA ARG A 7 35.63 -3.10 56.65
C ARG A 7 34.70 -3.59 55.54
N ARG A 8 33.69 -4.34 56.01
CA ARG A 8 32.27 -4.34 55.64
C ARG A 8 31.88 -4.31 54.16
N LYS A 9 31.46 -5.50 53.74
CA LYS A 9 30.35 -5.80 52.85
C LYS A 9 29.05 -5.08 53.31
N ASP A 10 28.18 -4.81 52.34
CA ASP A 10 26.79 -4.32 52.40
C ASP A 10 26.56 -2.80 52.41
N ALA A 11 26.16 -2.27 51.24
CA ALA A 11 24.97 -1.43 51.08
C ALA A 11 24.72 -1.13 49.58
N THR A 12 23.71 -1.79 49.02
CA THR A 12 23.06 -1.47 47.75
C THR A 12 22.39 -0.10 47.84
N PRO A 13 22.58 0.82 46.87
CA PRO A 13 21.57 1.80 46.55
C PRO A 13 20.66 1.24 45.46
N ALA A 14 19.38 1.08 45.81
CA ALA A 14 18.30 0.81 44.90
C ALA A 14 18.30 1.83 43.74
N MET A 15 18.68 1.39 42.54
CA MET A 15 18.32 2.10 41.32
C MET A 15 16.94 1.61 40.92
N ILE A 16 15.96 2.37 41.39
CA ILE A 16 14.62 2.60 40.86
C ILE A 16 14.43 1.94 39.50
N ASP A 17 13.59 0.90 39.46
CA ASP A 17 12.96 0.40 38.24
C ASP A 17 12.32 1.60 37.53
N ALA A 18 13.00 2.09 36.49
CA ALA A 18 12.35 2.95 35.54
C ALA A 18 11.22 2.11 34.91
N PRO A 19 9.96 2.56 34.94
CA PRO A 19 8.95 1.90 34.14
C PRO A 19 9.44 1.99 32.70
N CYS A 20 9.69 0.84 32.08
CA CYS A 20 9.68 0.74 30.63
C CYS A 20 8.30 1.26 30.22
N THR A 21 8.22 2.53 29.85
CA THR A 21 7.11 3.04 29.08
C THR A 21 7.11 2.22 27.81
N ASP A 22 6.25 1.19 27.79
CA ASP A 22 5.73 0.62 26.56
C ASP A 22 5.23 1.83 25.77
N THR A 23 6.07 2.25 24.82
CA THR A 23 5.61 3.09 23.74
C THR A 23 4.67 2.18 22.99
N ASP A 24 3.39 2.29 23.35
CA ASP A 24 2.27 1.78 22.60
C ASP A 24 2.45 2.33 21.19
N THR A 25 3.15 1.53 20.38
CA THR A 25 3.28 1.73 18.96
C THR A 25 1.87 1.54 18.49
N THR A 26 1.14 2.65 18.39
CA THR A 26 -0.09 2.73 17.64
C THR A 26 0.33 2.26 16.25
N ALA A 27 0.13 0.97 15.99
CA ALA A 27 0.42 0.37 14.72
C ALA A 27 -0.46 1.16 13.76
N ASN A 28 0.15 2.07 13.00
CA ASN A 28 -0.47 2.57 11.79
C ASN A 28 -0.94 1.31 11.07
N PRO A 29 -2.22 1.23 10.68
CA PRO A 29 -2.67 0.09 9.92
C PRO A 29 -1.69 -0.05 8.77
N VAL A 30 -0.93 -1.14 8.76
CA VAL A 30 -0.04 -1.45 7.65
C VAL A 30 -0.98 -1.60 6.49
N GLU A 31 -1.09 -0.56 5.67
CA GLU A 31 -1.82 -0.61 4.43
C GLU A 31 -1.19 -1.75 3.66
N VAL A 32 -1.92 -2.86 3.57
CA VAL A 32 -1.41 -4.06 2.90
C VAL A 32 -1.30 -3.67 1.45
N ASP A 33 -0.09 -3.32 1.04
CA ASP A 33 0.17 -2.90 -0.33
C ASP A 33 -0.04 -4.11 -1.24
N ASN A 34 -1.24 -4.18 -1.82
CA ASN A 34 -1.65 -5.23 -2.75
C ASN A 34 -1.09 -5.00 -4.16
N THR A 35 -0.07 -4.16 -4.31
CA THR A 35 0.60 -3.92 -5.58
C THR A 35 1.28 -5.18 -6.10
N ILE A 36 0.87 -5.62 -7.28
CA ILE A 36 1.40 -6.80 -7.99
C ILE A 36 2.45 -6.44 -9.05
N ALA A 37 2.55 -5.17 -9.45
CA ALA A 37 3.61 -4.65 -10.30
C ALA A 37 3.85 -3.16 -10.06
N ARG A 38 5.11 -2.73 -10.20
CA ARG A 38 5.51 -1.32 -10.14
C ARG A 38 6.32 -0.96 -11.37
N PHE A 39 6.05 0.22 -11.93
CA PHE A 39 6.80 0.78 -13.05
C PHE A 39 7.31 2.16 -12.68
N LEU A 40 8.49 2.53 -13.17
CA LEU A 40 9.08 3.84 -12.92
C LEU A 40 8.84 4.73 -14.14
N THR A 41 8.22 5.87 -13.92
CA THR A 41 8.03 6.90 -14.97
C THR A 41 9.37 7.58 -15.30
N LEU A 42 9.45 8.26 -16.45
CA LEU A 42 10.63 9.07 -16.81
C LEU A 42 10.90 10.21 -15.81
N GLY A 43 9.87 10.71 -15.14
CA GLY A 43 10.00 11.73 -14.09
C GLY A 43 10.36 11.17 -12.71
N GLY A 44 10.42 9.84 -12.54
CA GLY A 44 10.75 9.20 -11.28
C GLY A 44 9.55 8.95 -10.34
N ALA A 45 8.32 9.26 -10.77
CA ALA A 45 7.12 8.76 -10.09
C ALA A 45 6.92 7.25 -10.30
N VAL A 46 6.19 6.60 -9.40
CA VAL A 46 5.84 5.18 -9.47
C VAL A 46 4.43 5.01 -10.06
N VAL A 47 4.28 4.04 -10.96
CA VAL A 47 2.99 3.48 -11.38
C VAL A 47 2.79 2.16 -10.65
N ARG A 48 1.73 2.05 -9.85
CA ARG A 48 1.38 0.86 -9.07
C ARG A 48 0.21 0.14 -9.73
N MET A 49 0.32 -1.16 -9.93
CA MET A 49 -0.75 -2.03 -10.43
C MET A 49 -1.21 -2.97 -9.32
N TYR A 50 -2.52 -3.10 -9.09
CA TYR A 50 -3.11 -3.90 -8.02
C TYR A 50 -4.37 -4.65 -8.48
N PRO A 51 -4.70 -5.79 -7.85
CA PRO A 51 -5.99 -6.44 -8.06
C PRO A 51 -7.08 -5.60 -7.42
N THR A 52 -8.22 -5.51 -8.08
CA THR A 52 -9.38 -4.76 -7.59
C THR A 52 -10.64 -5.57 -7.78
N ARG A 53 -11.61 -5.32 -6.89
CA ARG A 53 -12.92 -5.97 -6.89
C ARG A 53 -13.96 -4.88 -6.76
N PHE A 54 -14.95 -4.91 -7.63
CA PHE A 54 -16.08 -4.00 -7.52
C PHE A 54 -17.40 -4.77 -7.68
N ILE A 55 -18.42 -4.28 -7.00
CA ILE A 55 -19.75 -4.88 -7.03
C ILE A 55 -20.58 -4.10 -8.03
N THR A 56 -21.12 -4.79 -9.04
CA THR A 56 -21.98 -4.18 -10.06
C THR A 56 -23.30 -4.93 -10.20
N ARG A 57 -24.33 -4.22 -10.65
CA ARG A 57 -25.63 -4.78 -11.06
C ARG A 57 -25.80 -4.75 -12.58
N TRP A 58 -24.79 -4.30 -13.31
CA TRP A 58 -24.90 -4.04 -14.75
C TRP A 58 -24.25 -5.17 -15.54
N ALA A 59 -25.07 -6.08 -16.05
CA ALA A 59 -24.62 -7.12 -16.96
C ALA A 59 -25.13 -6.79 -18.37
N GLY A 60 -24.28 -6.25 -19.25
CA GLY A 60 -24.59 -6.15 -20.68
C GLY A 60 -25.39 -4.92 -21.16
N GLY A 61 -25.50 -3.85 -20.36
CA GLY A 61 -26.15 -2.60 -20.76
C GLY A 61 -27.68 -2.60 -20.66
N PRO A 62 -28.37 -1.46 -20.87
CA PRO A 62 -29.83 -1.39 -20.78
C PRO A 62 -30.51 -2.29 -21.83
N PRO A 63 -31.62 -2.99 -21.50
CA PRO A 63 -32.41 -2.96 -20.26
C PRO A 63 -31.95 -3.94 -19.15
N PHE A 64 -30.74 -4.49 -19.23
CA PHE A 64 -30.31 -5.64 -18.41
C PHE A 64 -29.57 -5.20 -17.13
N ALA A 65 -30.33 -4.69 -16.15
CA ALA A 65 -29.87 -4.70 -14.77
C ALA A 65 -30.05 -6.13 -14.21
N ALA A 66 -28.98 -6.75 -13.74
CA ALA A 66 -29.03 -8.05 -13.10
C ALA A 66 -29.90 -7.97 -11.82
N ALA A 67 -30.73 -9.00 -11.59
CA ALA A 67 -31.60 -9.08 -10.42
C ALA A 67 -30.84 -9.07 -9.08
N LYS A 68 -29.55 -9.41 -9.09
CA LYS A 68 -28.67 -9.37 -7.93
C LYS A 68 -27.33 -8.72 -8.31
N PRO A 69 -26.73 -7.92 -7.41
CA PRO A 69 -25.36 -7.48 -7.58
C PRO A 69 -24.42 -8.70 -7.64
N TYR A 70 -23.39 -8.60 -8.47
CA TYR A 70 -22.32 -9.57 -8.57
C TYR A 70 -20.96 -8.87 -8.46
N GLU A 71 -19.97 -9.60 -7.94
CA GLU A 71 -18.60 -9.12 -7.81
C GLU A 71 -17.84 -9.36 -9.12
N VAL A 72 -17.13 -8.34 -9.58
CA VAL A 72 -16.21 -8.42 -10.70
C VAL A 72 -14.80 -8.17 -10.17
N SER A 73 -13.94 -9.18 -10.32
CA SER A 73 -12.51 -9.05 -10.09
C SER A 73 -11.83 -8.57 -11.38
N GLY A 74 -10.83 -7.71 -11.23
CA GLY A 74 -9.99 -7.23 -12.33
C GLY A 74 -8.67 -6.63 -11.83
N TYR A 75 -8.02 -5.88 -12.70
CA TYR A 75 -6.74 -5.23 -12.41
C TYR A 75 -6.81 -3.75 -12.74
N GLN A 76 -6.22 -2.93 -11.87
CA GLN A 76 -6.14 -1.49 -12.06
C GLN A 76 -4.72 -1.01 -11.78
N TRP A 77 -4.36 0.13 -12.37
CA TRP A 77 -3.11 0.81 -12.06
C TRP A 77 -3.36 2.26 -11.69
N THR A 78 -2.43 2.87 -10.96
CA THR A 78 -2.43 4.31 -10.62
C THR A 78 -1.00 4.85 -10.70
N CYS A 79 -0.85 6.10 -11.14
CA CYS A 79 0.42 6.82 -11.18
C CYS A 79 0.47 7.83 -10.03
N ASP A 80 1.45 7.66 -9.13
CA ASP A 80 1.60 8.51 -7.94
C ASP A 80 2.11 9.92 -8.26
N GLY A 81 2.55 10.16 -9.51
CA GLY A 81 3.07 11.46 -9.95
C GLY A 81 1.99 12.37 -10.53
N CYS A 82 1.18 11.85 -11.47
CA CYS A 82 0.15 12.65 -12.15
C CYS A 82 -1.28 12.31 -11.71
N GLY A 83 -1.47 11.30 -10.86
CA GLY A 83 -2.79 10.84 -10.42
C GLY A 83 -3.60 10.12 -11.50
N SER A 84 -3.03 9.87 -12.68
CA SER A 84 -3.68 9.06 -13.72
C SER A 84 -3.84 7.62 -13.24
N TYR A 85 -4.91 6.97 -13.65
CA TYR A 85 -5.18 5.59 -13.31
C TYR A 85 -5.71 4.83 -14.53
N GLY A 86 -5.59 3.51 -14.47
CA GLY A 86 -6.06 2.61 -15.51
C GLY A 86 -7.58 2.65 -15.62
N ARG A 87 -8.02 2.87 -16.87
CA ARG A 87 -9.40 2.71 -17.37
C ARG A 87 -10.42 3.61 -16.68
N GLU A 88 -10.45 4.87 -17.10
CA GLU A 88 -11.57 5.78 -16.91
C GLU A 88 -12.78 5.31 -17.74
N GLY A 89 -13.76 4.63 -17.13
CA GLY A 89 -14.98 4.25 -17.87
C GLY A 89 -15.84 3.17 -17.23
N ASP A 90 -16.79 2.63 -18.02
CA ASP A 90 -17.70 1.52 -17.69
C ASP A 90 -16.91 0.21 -17.45
N THR A 91 -16.25 0.13 -16.31
CA THR A 91 -15.37 -0.95 -15.84
C THR A 91 -15.96 -2.35 -16.00
N TYR A 92 -17.29 -2.47 -16.01
CA TYR A 92 -18.02 -3.73 -16.13
C TYR A 92 -18.30 -4.17 -17.57
N LYS A 93 -18.26 -3.27 -18.56
CA LYS A 93 -18.43 -3.61 -19.98
C LYS A 93 -17.13 -3.95 -20.68
N ASP A 94 -16.02 -3.56 -20.06
CA ASP A 94 -14.71 -3.73 -20.64
C ASP A 94 -14.20 -5.17 -20.39
N PRO A 95 -14.17 -6.05 -21.41
CA PRO A 95 -13.75 -7.45 -21.24
C PRO A 95 -12.29 -7.53 -20.77
N ASN A 96 -11.50 -6.52 -21.13
CA ASN A 96 -10.09 -6.48 -20.88
C ASN A 96 -9.76 -6.01 -19.46
N TYR A 97 -10.76 -5.55 -18.68
CA TYR A 97 -10.57 -5.18 -17.27
C TYR A 97 -10.13 -6.38 -16.41
N ARG A 98 -10.42 -7.58 -16.89
CA ARG A 98 -10.02 -8.86 -16.29
C ARG A 98 -8.65 -9.32 -16.77
N ASP A 99 -8.10 -8.72 -17.81
CA ASP A 99 -6.85 -9.12 -18.40
C ASP A 99 -5.68 -8.49 -17.63
N LYS A 100 -4.95 -9.34 -16.91
CA LYS A 100 -3.76 -8.94 -16.16
C LYS A 100 -2.67 -8.40 -17.08
N GLN A 101 -2.48 -9.03 -18.24
CA GLN A 101 -1.40 -8.67 -19.15
C GLN A 101 -1.70 -7.32 -19.79
N GLU A 102 -2.93 -7.08 -20.21
CA GLU A 102 -3.31 -5.80 -20.79
C GLU A 102 -3.18 -4.65 -19.79
N ALA A 103 -3.67 -4.82 -18.56
CA ALA A 103 -3.50 -3.82 -17.52
C ALA A 103 -2.02 -3.57 -17.17
N ARG A 104 -1.16 -4.59 -17.31
CA ARG A 104 0.29 -4.45 -17.16
C ARG A 104 0.90 -3.63 -18.30
N ASP A 105 0.50 -3.92 -19.53
CA ASP A 105 1.01 -3.25 -20.74
C ASP A 105 0.58 -1.78 -20.78
N GLU A 106 -0.66 -1.46 -20.38
CA GLU A 106 -1.13 -0.08 -20.20
C GLU A 106 -0.33 0.66 -19.12
N ALA A 107 -0.12 0.04 -17.96
CA ALA A 107 0.65 0.64 -16.87
C ALA A 107 2.10 0.92 -17.28
N ASN A 108 2.73 -0.02 -17.99
CA ASN A 108 4.08 0.16 -18.51
C ASN A 108 4.12 1.24 -19.60
N GLY A 109 3.16 1.23 -20.53
CA GLY A 109 3.07 2.26 -21.57
C GLY A 109 2.86 3.67 -21.01
N HIS A 110 2.09 3.80 -19.92
CA HIS A 110 1.97 5.07 -19.20
C HIS A 110 3.31 5.48 -18.57
N ALA A 111 4.02 4.54 -17.92
CA ALA A 111 5.32 4.81 -17.32
C ALA A 111 6.35 5.30 -18.36
N ASP A 112 6.36 4.70 -19.56
CA ASP A 112 7.26 5.06 -20.65
C ASP A 112 7.04 6.50 -21.17
N ALA A 113 5.81 7.02 -21.06
CA ALA A 113 5.46 8.37 -21.55
C ALA A 113 5.42 9.44 -20.44
N CYS A 114 5.14 9.05 -19.20
CA CYS A 114 4.89 9.98 -18.10
C CYS A 114 6.19 10.63 -17.61
N ARG A 115 6.17 11.96 -17.45
CA ARG A 115 7.28 12.76 -16.91
C ARG A 115 7.00 13.33 -15.52
N ALA A 116 5.93 12.87 -14.87
CA ALA A 116 5.59 13.33 -13.53
C ALA A 116 6.64 12.86 -12.52
N MET A 117 7.01 13.74 -11.61
CA MET A 117 7.87 13.39 -10.49
C MET A 117 7.04 12.79 -9.36
N ALA A 118 7.66 11.98 -8.51
CA ALA A 118 7.00 11.50 -7.31
C ALA A 118 6.49 12.71 -6.51
N ALA A 119 5.22 12.68 -6.10
CA ALA A 119 4.72 13.65 -5.14
C ALA A 119 5.57 13.53 -3.88
N GLN A 120 6.19 14.63 -3.45
CA GLN A 120 6.89 14.64 -2.17
C GLN A 120 5.82 14.47 -1.09
N THR A 121 5.82 13.31 -0.44
CA THR A 121 5.05 13.08 0.78
C THR A 121 5.67 13.96 1.86
N SER A 122 5.03 15.10 2.14
CA SER A 122 5.37 16.02 3.23
C SER A 122 4.98 15.45 4.58
#